data_AF-A0A7M3YE76-F1
#
_entry.id   AF-A0A7M3YE76-F1
#
_cell.length_a   1.000
_cell.length_b   1.000
_cell.length_c   1.000
_cell.angle_alpha   90.00
_cell.angle_beta   90.00
_cell.angle_gamma   90.00
#
_symmetry.space_group_name_H-M   'P 1'
#
loop_
_entity.id
_entity.type
_entity.pdbx_description
1 polymer ?
#
loop_
_entity_poly.entity_id
_entity_poly.type
_entity_poly.pdbx_seq_one_letter_code
_entity_poly.pdbx_strand_id
1 'polypeptide(L)' 'MSPRRLGKGSQKKARFERLKEEIMRFVTANPGCSAQSIVANLSHDRIMRNHGLTPRKVGFFIPRHL' A
#
# COMPACT_ATOMS: atom_id res chain seq x y z
N MET A 1 -31.71 -1.15 4.81
CA MET A 1 -31.17 -0.98 3.44
C MET A 1 -29.67 -1.21 3.49
N SER A 2 -29.14 -2.22 2.80
CA SER A 2 -27.68 -2.43 2.70
C SER A 2 -27.10 -1.39 1.74
N PRO A 3 -26.04 -0.64 2.11
CA PRO A 3 -25.53 0.44 1.26
C PRO A 3 -25.08 -0.13 -0.09
N ARG A 4 -25.55 0.51 -1.16
CA ARG A 4 -25.19 0.17 -2.55
C ARG A 4 -23.66 0.14 -2.67
N ARG A 5 -23.11 -1.00 -3.11
CA ARG A 5 -21.68 -1.17 -3.39
C ARG A 5 -21.28 -0.17 -4.48
N LEU A 6 -20.78 1.00 -4.05
CA LEU A 6 -20.27 2.05 -4.93
C LEU A 6 -19.27 1.41 -5.91
N GLY A 7 -19.46 1.63 -7.21
CA GLY A 7 -18.83 0.86 -8.30
C GLY A 7 -17.30 0.83 -8.28
N LYS A 8 -16.71 -0.02 -9.15
CA LYS A 8 -15.28 -0.36 -9.32
C LYS A 8 -14.23 0.73 -8.95
N GLY A 9 -14.52 2.02 -9.13
CA GLY A 9 -13.66 3.14 -8.71
C GLY A 9 -13.50 3.29 -7.18
N SER A 10 -14.54 3.03 -6.39
CA SER A 10 -14.48 3.11 -4.92
C SER A 10 -13.52 2.06 -4.34
N GLN A 11 -13.54 0.84 -4.90
CA GLN A 11 -12.67 -0.25 -4.50
C GLN A 11 -11.22 -0.03 -4.92
N LYS A 12 -10.98 0.63 -6.06
CA LYS A 12 -9.61 1.01 -6.47
C LYS A 12 -9.05 2.07 -5.52
N LYS A 13 -9.86 3.08 -5.18
CA LYS A 13 -9.47 4.11 -4.20
C LYS A 13 -9.21 3.52 -2.82
N ALA A 14 -10.13 2.71 -2.30
CA ALA A 14 -9.96 2.06 -0.99
C ALA A 14 -8.69 1.18 -0.91
N ARG A 15 -8.36 0.46 -1.99
CA ARG A 15 -7.11 -0.31 -2.08
C ARG A 15 -5.87 0.57 -2.08
N PHE A 16 -5.94 1.72 -2.76
CA PHE A 16 -4.86 2.69 -2.78
C PHE A 16 -4.65 3.34 -1.41
N GLU A 17 -5.72 3.78 -0.74
CA GLU A 17 -5.63 4.37 0.61
C GLU A 17 -5.08 3.36 1.62
N ARG A 18 -5.56 2.11 1.59
CA ARG A 18 -5.01 1.05 2.45
C ARG A 18 -3.51 0.82 2.19
N LEU A 19 -3.08 0.81 0.94
CA LEU A 19 -1.66 0.68 0.60
C LEU A 19 -0.85 1.86 1.14
N LYS A 20 -1.37 3.08 0.98
CA LYS A 20 -0.74 4.30 1.49
C LYS A 20 -0.56 4.21 3.00
N GLU A 21 -1.63 3.91 3.75
CA GLU A 21 -1.60 3.80 5.21
C GLU A 21 -0.59 2.76 5.70
N GLU A 22 -0.55 1.57 5.08
CA GLU A 22 0.40 0.53 5.50
C GLU A 22 1.86 0.91 5.21
N ILE A 23 2.13 1.57 4.08
CA ILE A 23 3.47 2.10 3.78
C ILE A 23 3.86 3.20 4.79
N MET A 24 2.95 4.15 5.07
CA MET A 24 3.18 5.21 6.07
C MET A 24 3.52 4.63 7.44
N ARG A 25 2.71 3.67 7.91
CA ARG A 25 2.91 2.99 9.20
C ARG A 25 4.26 2.29 9.26
N PHE A 26 4.66 1.60 8.19
CA PHE A 26 5.93 0.88 8.19
C PHE A 26 7.13 1.83 8.18
N VAL A 27 7.12 2.87 7.34
CA VAL A 27 8.23 3.84 7.21
C VAL A 27 8.38 4.67 8.49
N THR A 28 7.27 5.08 9.10
CA THR A 28 7.30 5.83 10.37
C THR A 28 7.81 4.98 11.53
N ALA A 29 7.49 3.69 11.56
CA ALA A 29 8.03 2.75 12.54
C ALA A 29 9.48 2.32 12.25
N ASN A 30 9.95 2.42 11.01
CA ASN A 30 11.28 1.99 10.57
C ASN A 30 11.97 3.07 9.70
N PRO A 31 12.51 4.14 10.32
CA PRO A 31 13.22 5.18 9.59
C PRO A 31 14.40 4.59 8.79
N GLY A 32 14.58 5.05 7.55
CA GLY A 32 15.68 4.59 6.68
C GLY A 32 15.48 3.21 6.05
N CYS A 33 14.30 2.60 6.18
CA CYS A 33 14.02 1.30 5.58
C CYS A 33 14.09 1.33 4.04
N SER A 34 14.54 0.23 3.44
CA SER A 34 14.60 0.11 1.98
C SER A 34 13.22 -0.18 1.37
N ALA A 35 13.05 0.17 0.09
CA ALA A 35 11.83 -0.18 -0.65
C ALA A 35 11.59 -1.71 -0.74
N GLN A 36 12.64 -2.53 -0.66
CA GLN A 36 12.52 -3.98 -0.58
C GLN A 36 11.89 -4.42 0.75
N SER A 37 12.34 -3.85 1.87
CA SER A 37 11.81 -4.13 3.21
C SER A 37 10.31 -3.81 3.28
N ILE A 38 9.89 -2.69 2.67
CA ILE A 38 8.48 -2.30 2.60
C ILE A 38 7.67 -3.35 1.81
N VAL A 39 8.14 -3.76 0.63
CA VAL A 39 7.43 -4.76 -0.20
C VAL A 39 7.35 -6.11 0.49
N ALA A 40 8.41 -6.51 1.20
CA ALA A 40 8.43 -7.73 1.99
C ALA A 40 7.36 -7.71 3.08
N ASN A 41 7.30 -6.65 3.90
CA ASN A 41 6.27 -6.50 4.93
C ASN A 41 4.84 -6.47 4.34
N LEU A 42 4.63 -5.76 3.22
CA LEU A 42 3.33 -5.74 2.55
C LEU A 42 2.92 -7.13 2.02
N SER A 43 3.85 -7.91 1.49
CA SER A 43 3.57 -9.20 0.85
C SER A 43 3.46 -10.37 1.83
N HIS A 44 4.32 -10.40 2.85
CA HIS A 44 4.39 -11.47 3.83
C HIS A 44 3.46 -11.19 5.02
N ASP A 45 3.59 -10.03 5.66
CA ASP A 45 2.90 -9.75 6.92
C ASP A 45 1.49 -9.18 6.73
N ARG A 46 1.27 -8.45 5.63
CA ARG A 46 -0.04 -7.85 5.30
C ARG A 46 -0.82 -8.57 4.21
N ILE A 47 -0.25 -9.63 3.63
CA ILE A 47 -0.86 -10.48 2.59
C ILE A 47 -1.37 -9.63 1.39
N MET A 48 -0.71 -8.52 1.09
CA MET A 48 -1.04 -7.63 -0.05
C MET A 48 -0.41 -8.12 -1.36
N ARG A 49 -0.39 -9.44 -1.58
CA ARG A 49 0.31 -10.10 -2.70
C ARG A 49 -0.29 -9.77 -4.08
N ASN A 50 -1.57 -9.41 -4.13
CA ASN A 50 -2.32 -9.23 -5.39
C ASN A 50 -2.25 -7.82 -5.98
N HIS A 51 -1.41 -6.94 -5.44
CA HIS A 51 -1.33 -5.53 -5.88
C HIS A 51 -0.26 -5.28 -6.96
N GLY A 52 0.50 -6.31 -7.37
CA GLY A 52 1.57 -6.17 -8.37
C GLY A 52 2.64 -5.17 -7.94
N LEU A 53 2.86 -5.04 -6.62
CA LEU A 53 3.81 -4.13 -6.02
C LEU A 53 5.22 -4.69 -6.19
N THR A 54 6.13 -3.84 -6.64
CA THR A 54 7.54 -4.14 -6.76
C THR A 54 8.32 -3.09 -5.97
N PRO A 55 9.55 -3.38 -5.53
CA PRO A 55 10.36 -2.39 -4.83
C PRO A 55 10.49 -1.10 -5.64
N ARG A 56 10.61 -1.20 -6.97
CA ARG A 56 10.60 -0.06 -7.89
C ARG A 56 9.30 0.75 -7.82
N LYS A 57 8.13 0.10 -7.84
CA LYS A 57 6.84 0.81 -7.74
C LYS A 57 6.68 1.50 -6.38
N VAL A 58 7.11 0.87 -5.29
CA VAL A 58 7.07 1.47 -3.95
C VAL A 58 8.06 2.62 -3.81
N GLY A 59 9.27 2.48 -4.36
CA GLY A 59 10.26 3.56 -4.38
C GLY A 59 9.77 4.81 -5.12
N PHE A 60 8.98 4.65 -6.20
CA PHE A 60 8.31 5.78 -6.87
C PHE A 60 7.04 6.27 -6.15
N PHE A 61 6.48 5.48 -5.25
CA PHE A 61 5.26 5.82 -4.51
C PHE A 61 5.55 6.81 -3.39
N ILE A 62 6.65 6.60 -2.65
CA ILE A 62 7.04 7.43 -1.50
C ILE A 62 7.17 8.91 -1.90
N PRO A 63 8.00 9.33 -2.88
CA PRO A 63 8.15 10.75 -3.21
C PRO A 63 6.89 11.43 -3.75
N ARG A 64 5.85 10.68 -4.12
CA ARG A 64 4.62 11.22 -4.74
C ARG A 64 3.44 11.31 -3.78
N HIS A 65 3.48 10.58 -2.67
CA HIS A 65 2.30 10.37 -1.83
C HIS A 65 2.59 10.42 -0.32
N LEU A 66 3.87 10.38 0.06
CA LEU A 66 4.42 10.65 1.39
C LEU A 66 4.93 12.09 1.41
#